data_AF-B7XTD3-F1
#
_entry.id   AF-B7XTD3-F1
#
_cell.length_a   1.000
_cell.length_b   1.000
_cell.length_c   1.000
_cell.angle_alpha   90.00
_cell.angle_beta   90.00
_cell.angle_gamma   90.00
#
_symmetry.space_group_name_H-M   'P 1'
#
loop_
_entity.id
_entity.type
_entity.pdbx_description
1 polymer ?
#
loop_
_entity_poly.entity_id
_entity_poly.type
_entity_poly.pdbx_seq_one_letter_code
_entity_poly.pdbx_strand_id
1 'polypeptide(L)'
;MIKKYLIYISLLFVVFEVCPEPAFISQSDSYELDFSSREVDINVNTNSKFNLSFKDESWIYIKNNENRAFIKLIGESYENGAVFSFQTFKKEGKIKLLFSYQNVNNSIEFNKMIILKITNNFEIKIPSSGGVSDENKDIKSNNSLELGRGSINITPEEVIAGALNLSYINDYKGAIDLLNRYNFNDDKYILLKAEIYYKNRDYLKSYENYLKLKSRCFKSIIFDLIKLGIELDIKEEVLGNARYLVENNIDFSENIYLDIFEFLVIKGEYEFALNFSSLYFPKYVNSSFLDKYSYVLGKLYESESKHKDFLKALHYYKLVINNYPFSDYYERAKIRYLFLKRFF
;
A
#
# COMPACT_ATOMS: atom_id res chain seq x y z
N MET A 1 4.06 -28.32 -52.33
CA MET A 1 4.67 -27.64 -51.17
C MET A 1 4.57 -26.14 -51.42
N ILE A 2 3.67 -25.39 -50.75
CA ILE A 2 3.89 -24.64 -49.48
C ILE A 2 5.06 -23.63 -49.66
N LYS A 3 4.94 -22.29 -49.56
CA LYS A 3 4.06 -21.42 -48.76
C LYS A 3 4.06 -19.98 -49.32
N LYS A 4 2.92 -19.29 -49.15
CA LYS A 4 2.73 -17.84 -49.29
C LYS A 4 3.35 -17.10 -48.10
N TYR A 5 3.92 -15.91 -48.33
CA TYR A 5 3.90 -14.80 -47.36
C TYR A 5 3.58 -13.50 -48.11
N LEU A 6 2.46 -12.90 -47.70
CA LEU A 6 1.86 -11.71 -48.28
C LEU A 6 2.32 -10.49 -47.47
N ILE A 7 2.69 -9.47 -48.23
CA ILE A 7 3.12 -8.12 -47.87
C ILE A 7 2.04 -7.41 -47.04
N TYR A 8 2.44 -6.64 -46.02
CA TYR A 8 1.60 -5.59 -45.47
C TYR A 8 2.40 -4.28 -45.38
N ILE A 9 2.01 -3.35 -46.25
CA ILE A 9 2.45 -1.96 -46.31
C ILE A 9 1.43 -1.11 -45.54
N SER A 10 1.97 -0.14 -44.82
CA SER A 10 1.30 0.95 -44.12
C SER A 10 0.34 1.75 -44.99
N LEU A 11 -0.82 2.10 -44.45
CA LEU A 11 -1.63 3.21 -44.96
C LEU A 11 -2.30 3.95 -43.80
N LEU A 12 -1.78 5.15 -43.56
CA LEU A 12 -2.36 6.24 -42.81
C LEU A 12 -3.72 6.58 -43.44
N PHE A 13 -4.80 6.58 -42.65
CA PHE A 13 -6.05 7.22 -43.04
C PHE A 13 -6.35 8.33 -42.03
N VAL A 14 -6.24 9.56 -42.49
CA VAL A 14 -6.89 10.74 -41.91
C VAL A 14 -8.33 10.73 -42.42
N VAL A 15 -9.30 10.71 -41.50
CA VAL A 15 -10.71 11.03 -41.77
C VAL A 15 -11.05 12.22 -40.89
N PHE A 16 -11.39 13.35 -41.51
CA PHE A 16 -12.09 14.46 -40.87
C PHE A 16 -13.60 14.26 -41.05
N GLU A 17 -14.38 14.87 -40.15
CA GLU A 17 -15.87 14.91 -40.04
C GLU A 17 -16.50 13.71 -39.33
N VAL A 18 -17.27 13.83 -38.24
CA VAL A 18 -18.10 14.92 -37.70
C VAL A 18 -18.04 14.83 -36.17
N CYS A 19 -17.88 15.95 -35.45
CA CYS A 19 -18.14 15.97 -34.01
C CYS A 19 -19.63 15.68 -33.77
N PRO A 20 -20.03 14.60 -33.08
CA PRO A 20 -21.24 14.70 -32.31
C PRO A 20 -20.90 15.59 -31.11
N GLU A 21 -21.64 16.69 -30.97
CA GLU A 21 -21.80 17.35 -29.68
C GLU A 21 -21.96 16.27 -28.58
N PRO A 22 -21.39 16.47 -27.38
CA PRO A 22 -21.61 15.56 -26.28
C PRO A 22 -23.10 15.58 -25.99
N ALA A 23 -23.82 14.60 -26.52
CA ALA A 23 -25.22 14.40 -26.27
C ALA A 23 -25.34 14.14 -24.77
N PHE A 24 -25.82 15.18 -24.08
CA PHE A 24 -26.39 15.19 -22.75
C PHE A 24 -26.41 13.81 -22.09
N ILE A 25 -25.59 13.68 -21.05
CA ILE A 25 -25.60 12.59 -20.08
C ILE A 25 -27.02 12.54 -19.50
N SER A 26 -27.87 11.70 -20.09
CA SER A 26 -29.09 11.25 -19.45
C SER A 26 -28.64 10.52 -18.18
N GLN A 27 -29.13 10.93 -17.01
CA GLN A 27 -28.92 10.28 -15.71
C GLN A 27 -28.92 8.76 -15.86
N SER A 28 -27.73 8.18 -15.99
CA SER A 28 -27.49 6.74 -15.99
C SER A 28 -27.05 6.38 -14.58
N ASP A 29 -27.65 5.34 -14.00
CA ASP A 29 -27.22 4.84 -12.70
C ASP A 29 -25.73 4.50 -12.77
N SER A 30 -24.91 5.18 -11.96
CA SER A 30 -23.47 4.98 -11.92
C SER A 30 -23.11 4.34 -10.59
N TYR A 31 -22.51 3.16 -10.63
CA TYR A 31 -22.07 2.42 -9.45
C TYR A 31 -20.56 2.45 -9.36
N GLU A 32 -20.05 3.07 -8.30
CA GLU A 32 -18.63 3.00 -7.96
C GLU A 32 -18.37 1.71 -7.17
N LEU A 33 -17.45 0.89 -7.66
CA LEU A 33 -17.15 -0.42 -7.11
C LEU A 33 -15.83 -0.38 -6.37
N ASP A 34 -15.90 -0.71 -5.08
CA ASP A 34 -14.72 -0.86 -4.26
C ASP A 34 -14.06 -2.24 -4.45
N PHE A 35 -12.85 -2.39 -3.93
CA PHE A 35 -12.08 -3.63 -3.99
C PHE A 35 -12.26 -4.49 -2.73
N SER A 36 -13.16 -4.07 -1.84
CA SER A 36 -13.30 -4.64 -0.49
C SER A 36 -14.00 -6.00 -0.50
N SER A 37 -14.80 -6.28 -1.54
CA SER A 37 -15.52 -7.55 -1.69
C SER A 37 -15.25 -8.22 -3.04
N ARG A 38 -15.30 -9.55 -3.06
CA ARG A 38 -15.28 -10.35 -4.30
C ARG A 38 -16.62 -10.33 -5.03
N GLU A 39 -17.72 -10.24 -4.29
CA GLU A 39 -19.08 -10.24 -4.83
C GLU A 39 -19.82 -8.96 -4.42
N VAL A 40 -20.59 -8.41 -5.36
CA VAL A 40 -21.48 -7.26 -5.13
C VAL A 40 -22.80 -7.52 -5.83
N ASP A 41 -23.91 -7.35 -5.11
CA ASP A 41 -25.26 -7.37 -5.67
C ASP A 41 -25.65 -5.96 -6.12
N ILE A 42 -26.11 -5.81 -7.36
CA ILE A 42 -26.59 -4.54 -7.92
C ILE A 42 -27.96 -4.76 -8.56
N ASN A 43 -28.90 -3.85 -8.28
CA ASN A 43 -30.21 -3.85 -8.91
C ASN A 43 -30.25 -2.77 -10.01
N VAL A 44 -30.71 -3.13 -11.20
CA VAL A 44 -30.89 -2.19 -12.32
C VAL A 44 -32.24 -2.41 -13.01
N ASN A 45 -32.75 -1.36 -13.62
CA ASN A 45 -34.01 -1.42 -14.36
C ASN A 45 -33.82 -2.02 -15.76
N THR A 46 -34.86 -2.63 -16.31
CA THR A 46 -34.91 -3.03 -17.72
C THR A 46 -34.88 -1.80 -18.66
N ASN A 47 -34.36 -1.96 -19.87
CA ASN A 47 -34.21 -0.91 -20.90
C ASN A 47 -33.50 0.37 -20.42
N SER A 48 -32.60 0.25 -19.45
CA SER A 48 -31.83 1.37 -18.88
C SER A 48 -30.37 1.32 -19.29
N LYS A 49 -29.65 2.42 -19.08
CA LYS A 49 -28.20 2.47 -19.16
C LYS A 49 -27.63 2.64 -17.76
N PHE A 50 -26.53 1.96 -17.50
CA PHE A 50 -25.82 2.08 -16.24
C PHE A 50 -24.31 1.96 -16.46
N ASN A 51 -23.55 2.53 -15.54
CA ASN A 51 -22.09 2.51 -15.55
C ASN A 51 -21.57 1.77 -14.32
N LEU A 52 -20.52 0.98 -14.52
CA LEU A 52 -19.74 0.37 -13.44
C LEU A 52 -18.34 0.98 -13.47
N SER A 53 -17.96 1.66 -12.40
CA SER A 53 -16.69 2.37 -12.30
C SER A 53 -15.78 1.71 -11.28
N PHE A 54 -14.52 1.51 -11.65
CA PHE A 54 -13.46 0.99 -10.80
C PHE A 54 -12.33 2.02 -10.69
N LYS A 55 -11.71 2.14 -9.51
CA LYS A 55 -10.67 3.17 -9.26
C LYS A 55 -9.40 3.02 -10.10
N ASP A 56 -9.10 1.82 -10.60
CA ASP A 56 -7.87 1.52 -11.34
C ASP A 56 -8.20 1.18 -12.81
N GLU A 57 -7.30 1.48 -13.73
CA GLU A 57 -7.46 1.24 -15.16
C GLU A 57 -7.20 -0.23 -15.58
N SER A 58 -6.59 -1.02 -14.70
CA SER A 58 -6.18 -2.40 -14.98
C SER A 58 -7.32 -3.43 -14.93
N TRP A 59 -8.57 -2.99 -14.94
CA TRP A 59 -9.74 -3.88 -14.94
C TRP A 59 -10.19 -4.25 -16.35
N ILE A 60 -10.62 -5.50 -16.49
CA ILE A 60 -11.06 -6.07 -17.75
C ILE A 60 -12.39 -6.77 -17.51
N TYR A 61 -13.40 -6.44 -18.33
CA TYR A 61 -14.66 -7.16 -18.35
C TYR A 61 -14.55 -8.47 -19.15
N ILE A 62 -14.80 -9.60 -18.48
CA ILE A 62 -14.81 -10.93 -19.12
C ILE A 62 -16.21 -11.19 -19.68
N LYS A 63 -16.35 -11.01 -21.00
CA LYS A 63 -17.64 -11.19 -21.72
C LYS A 63 -18.15 -12.63 -21.59
N ASN A 64 -19.36 -12.79 -21.07
CA ASN A 64 -20.10 -14.06 -21.09
C ASN A 64 -21.24 -14.00 -22.11
N ASN A 65 -21.28 -14.95 -23.05
CA ASN A 65 -22.30 -15.02 -24.11
C ASN A 65 -23.72 -15.27 -23.57
N GLU A 66 -23.87 -15.89 -22.42
CA GLU A 66 -25.17 -16.14 -21.78
C GLU A 66 -25.87 -14.84 -21.37
N ASN A 67 -25.10 -13.79 -21.09
CA ASN A 67 -25.61 -12.49 -20.66
C ASN A 67 -26.15 -11.64 -21.81
N ARG A 68 -25.91 -12.01 -23.08
CA ARG A 68 -26.30 -11.21 -24.26
C ARG A 68 -27.82 -11.00 -24.38
N ALA A 69 -28.61 -11.90 -23.81
CA ALA A 69 -30.07 -11.76 -23.79
C ALA A 69 -30.57 -10.69 -22.80
N PHE A 70 -29.72 -10.23 -21.89
CA PHE A 70 -30.06 -9.34 -20.78
C PHE A 70 -29.40 -7.97 -20.90
N ILE A 71 -28.14 -7.94 -21.34
CA ILE A 71 -27.33 -6.72 -21.41
C ILE A 71 -26.47 -6.65 -22.66
N LYS A 72 -26.03 -5.42 -22.98
CA LYS A 72 -25.00 -5.12 -23.96
C LYS A 72 -24.00 -4.12 -23.36
N LEU A 73 -22.71 -4.41 -23.47
CA LEU A 73 -21.66 -3.43 -23.23
C LEU A 73 -21.66 -2.40 -24.38
N ILE A 74 -21.79 -1.13 -24.05
CA ILE A 74 -21.90 -0.01 -25.01
C ILE A 74 -20.66 0.87 -25.05
N GLY A 75 -19.80 0.84 -24.04
CA GLY A 75 -18.56 1.62 -24.00
C GLY A 75 -17.65 1.24 -22.84
N GLU A 76 -16.38 1.56 -22.99
CA GLU A 76 -15.33 1.40 -21.98
C GLU A 76 -14.48 2.68 -21.98
N SER A 77 -14.06 3.14 -20.80
CA SER A 77 -13.14 4.27 -20.64
C SER A 77 -12.14 3.96 -19.54
N TYR A 78 -10.91 4.48 -19.67
CA TYR A 78 -9.78 4.19 -18.79
C TYR A 78 -9.05 5.46 -18.30
N GLU A 79 -9.56 6.66 -18.59
CA GLU A 79 -8.84 7.91 -18.31
C GLU A 79 -8.65 8.22 -16.81
N ASN A 80 -9.56 7.75 -15.95
CA ASN A 80 -9.52 7.96 -14.49
C ASN A 80 -10.03 6.70 -13.78
N GLY A 81 -9.38 5.57 -14.07
CA GLY A 81 -9.87 4.24 -13.72
C GLY A 81 -10.77 3.64 -14.80
N ALA A 82 -11.13 2.36 -14.64
CA ALA A 82 -11.92 1.64 -15.64
C ALA A 82 -13.42 1.87 -15.44
N VAL A 83 -14.09 2.38 -16.47
CA VAL A 83 -15.54 2.58 -16.51
C VAL A 83 -16.13 1.71 -17.62
N PHE A 84 -17.12 0.90 -17.27
CA PHE A 84 -17.84 0.03 -18.20
C PHE A 84 -19.30 0.45 -18.28
N SER A 85 -19.72 0.89 -19.46
CA SER A 85 -21.10 1.32 -19.72
C SER A 85 -21.89 0.18 -20.33
N PHE A 86 -23.04 -0.12 -19.73
CA PHE A 86 -23.93 -1.18 -20.16
C PHE A 86 -25.33 -0.65 -20.47
N GLN A 87 -26.03 -1.34 -21.36
CA GLN A 87 -27.46 -1.16 -21.63
C GLN A 87 -28.19 -2.46 -21.33
N THR A 88 -29.24 -2.40 -20.51
CA THR A 88 -30.13 -3.55 -20.24
C THR A 88 -31.22 -3.65 -21.31
N PHE A 89 -31.75 -4.85 -21.49
CA PHE A 89 -32.88 -5.14 -22.38
C PHE A 89 -34.17 -5.40 -21.58
N LYS A 90 -35.24 -5.79 -22.28
CA LYS A 90 -36.56 -6.09 -21.68
C LYS A 90 -36.57 -7.32 -20.76
N LYS A 91 -35.60 -8.23 -20.90
CA LYS A 91 -35.60 -9.51 -20.18
C LYS A 91 -35.16 -9.30 -18.73
N GLU A 92 -36.02 -9.66 -17.80
CA GLU A 92 -35.70 -9.70 -16.36
C GLU A 92 -34.91 -10.95 -16.00
N GLY A 93 -34.09 -10.84 -14.95
CA GLY A 93 -33.36 -11.98 -14.41
C GLY A 93 -32.19 -11.58 -13.53
N LYS A 94 -31.51 -12.59 -12.98
CA LYS A 94 -30.29 -12.43 -12.19
C LYS A 94 -29.12 -12.98 -13.02
N ILE A 95 -28.17 -12.12 -13.37
CA ILE A 95 -27.00 -12.49 -14.17
C ILE A 95 -25.70 -12.21 -13.40
N LYS A 96 -24.62 -12.85 -13.81
CA LYS A 96 -23.28 -12.66 -13.23
C LYS A 96 -22.38 -11.98 -14.25
N LEU A 97 -21.79 -10.86 -13.87
CA LEU A 97 -20.74 -10.17 -14.61
C LEU A 97 -19.41 -10.45 -13.93
N LEU A 98 -18.42 -10.88 -14.71
CA LEU A 98 -17.09 -11.19 -14.20
C LEU A 98 -16.11 -10.13 -14.69
N PHE A 99 -15.34 -9.58 -13.76
CA PHE A 99 -14.27 -8.64 -14.03
C PHE A 99 -12.97 -9.23 -13.48
N SER A 100 -11.90 -9.12 -14.26
CA SER A 100 -10.55 -9.48 -13.81
C SER A 100 -9.72 -8.21 -13.69
N TYR A 101 -9.04 -8.05 -12.56
CA TYR A 101 -8.00 -7.05 -12.37
C TYR A 101 -6.67 -7.67 -12.76
N GLN A 102 -5.92 -7.06 -13.66
CA GLN A 102 -4.62 -7.58 -14.14
C GLN A 102 -3.59 -6.46 -14.17
N ASN A 103 -2.69 -6.42 -13.18
CA ASN A 103 -1.63 -5.41 -13.16
C ASN A 103 -0.32 -6.00 -13.70
N VAL A 104 0.13 -5.45 -14.84
CA VAL A 104 1.28 -5.95 -15.60
C VAL A 104 2.60 -5.73 -14.85
N ASN A 105 2.67 -4.74 -13.95
CA ASN A 105 3.90 -4.40 -13.25
C ASN A 105 4.21 -5.37 -12.10
N ASN A 106 3.20 -6.01 -11.52
CA ASN A 106 3.35 -6.89 -10.36
C ASN A 106 2.76 -8.30 -10.57
N SER A 107 2.28 -8.63 -11.78
CA SER A 107 1.70 -9.92 -12.16
C SER A 107 0.53 -10.37 -11.27
N ILE A 108 -0.17 -9.42 -10.65
CA ILE A 108 -1.29 -9.71 -9.75
C ILE A 108 -2.56 -9.85 -10.57
N GLU A 109 -3.30 -10.93 -10.29
CA GLU A 109 -4.61 -11.17 -10.86
C GLU A 109 -5.63 -11.56 -9.78
N PHE A 110 -6.80 -10.93 -9.81
CA PHE A 110 -7.96 -11.41 -9.06
C PHE A 110 -9.26 -11.00 -9.74
N ASN A 111 -10.32 -11.74 -9.42
CA ASN A 111 -11.63 -11.57 -10.03
C ASN A 111 -12.62 -10.90 -9.08
N LYS A 112 -13.48 -10.05 -9.64
CA LYS A 112 -14.67 -9.51 -8.99
C LYS A 112 -15.91 -9.94 -9.76
N MET A 113 -16.86 -10.52 -9.04
CA MET A 113 -18.16 -10.89 -9.58
C MET A 113 -19.18 -9.83 -9.18
N ILE A 114 -19.94 -9.36 -10.17
CA ILE A 114 -21.10 -8.52 -9.93
C ILE A 114 -22.32 -9.33 -10.27
N ILE A 115 -23.20 -9.46 -9.29
CA ILE A 115 -24.46 -10.14 -9.44
C ILE A 115 -25.49 -9.05 -9.76
N LEU A 116 -25.89 -9.00 -11.02
CA LEU A 116 -26.82 -8.00 -11.52
C LEU A 116 -28.24 -8.56 -11.51
N LYS A 117 -29.13 -7.96 -10.73
CA LYS A 117 -30.57 -8.26 -10.71
C LYS A 117 -31.29 -7.21 -11.55
N ILE A 118 -31.86 -7.68 -12.67
CA ILE A 118 -32.57 -6.86 -13.65
C ILE A 118 -34.06 -7.08 -13.49
N THR A 119 -34.81 -6.01 -13.27
CA THR A 119 -36.25 -6.05 -13.00
C THR A 119 -36.95 -4.87 -13.66
N ASN A 120 -38.23 -5.02 -13.99
CA ASN A 120 -39.06 -3.94 -14.47
C ASN A 120 -39.62 -3.16 -13.26
N ASN A 121 -39.28 -1.88 -13.16
CA ASN A 121 -39.70 -0.94 -12.11
C ASN A 121 -39.29 -1.30 -10.66
N PHE A 122 -38.17 -0.75 -10.20
CA PHE A 122 -38.07 -0.28 -8.81
C PHE A 122 -38.12 1.25 -8.80
N GLU A 123 -39.10 1.82 -8.10
CA GLU A 123 -39.09 3.25 -7.76
C GLU A 123 -37.89 3.53 -6.85
N ILE A 124 -36.89 4.23 -7.37
CA ILE A 124 -35.87 4.85 -6.54
C ILE A 124 -36.58 5.97 -5.78
N LYS A 125 -36.72 5.84 -4.46
CA LYS A 125 -37.05 6.98 -3.60
C LYS A 125 -35.89 7.97 -3.69
N ILE A 126 -35.99 8.90 -4.63
CA ILE A 126 -35.25 10.15 -4.60
C ILE A 126 -35.64 10.81 -3.27
N PRO A 127 -34.72 11.18 -2.37
CA PRO A 127 -35.05 12.08 -1.29
C PRO A 127 -35.46 13.39 -1.97
N SER A 128 -36.76 13.66 -2.01
CA SER A 128 -37.30 14.87 -2.58
C SER A 128 -36.70 16.07 -1.85
N SER A 129 -36.00 16.91 -2.61
CA SER A 129 -35.73 18.30 -2.27
C SER A 129 -37.07 19.01 -2.17
N GLY A 130 -37.68 18.98 -0.98
CA GLY A 130 -38.91 19.66 -0.66
C GLY A 130 -38.65 20.81 0.29
N GLY A 131 -38.80 22.03 -0.22
CA GLY A 131 -39.49 23.14 0.42
C GLY A 131 -39.10 23.51 1.86
N VAL A 132 -38.52 24.70 1.97
CA VAL A 132 -38.50 25.56 3.16
C VAL A 132 -39.81 25.46 3.97
N SER A 133 -39.69 25.02 5.22
CA SER A 133 -40.49 25.56 6.33
C SER A 133 -39.67 25.41 7.61
N ASP A 134 -39.46 26.55 8.26
CA ASP A 134 -38.84 26.68 9.58
C ASP A 134 -39.58 25.86 10.63
N GLU A 135 -38.84 25.11 11.45
CA GLU A 135 -39.02 25.16 12.91
C GLU A 135 -37.83 24.50 13.62
N ASN A 136 -37.20 25.29 14.49
CA ASN A 136 -36.13 24.89 15.40
C ASN A 136 -36.51 23.66 16.24
N LYS A 137 -35.64 22.64 16.26
CA LYS A 137 -35.39 21.80 17.44
C LYS A 137 -34.09 21.02 17.30
N ASP A 138 -33.22 21.23 18.29
CA ASP A 138 -31.96 20.52 18.53
C ASP A 138 -32.13 19.00 18.41
N ILE A 139 -31.43 18.38 17.46
CA ILE A 139 -31.24 16.94 17.41
C ILE A 139 -29.78 16.64 17.11
N LYS A 140 -29.15 16.01 18.11
CA LYS A 140 -27.81 15.41 18.10
C LYS A 140 -27.55 14.61 16.81
N SER A 141 -26.40 14.86 16.20
CA SER A 141 -25.86 14.09 15.08
C SER A 141 -25.51 12.66 15.51
N ASN A 142 -26.45 11.73 15.36
CA ASN A 142 -26.17 10.30 15.31
C ASN A 142 -26.19 9.85 13.84
N ASN A 143 -25.07 10.02 13.15
CA ASN A 143 -24.85 9.34 11.87
C ASN A 143 -24.27 7.95 12.15
N SER A 144 -25.10 7.02 12.61
CA SER A 144 -24.89 5.59 12.42
C SER A 144 -25.85 5.14 11.34
N LEU A 145 -25.34 5.05 10.11
CA LEU A 145 -26.03 4.40 8.99
C LEU A 145 -26.05 2.90 9.28
N GLU A 146 -26.98 2.47 10.13
CA GLU A 146 -27.30 1.06 10.35
C GLU A 146 -28.01 0.52 9.11
N LEU A 147 -27.22 0.09 8.13
CA LEU A 147 -27.67 -0.83 7.10
C LEU A 147 -27.84 -2.20 7.76
N GLY A 148 -29.08 -2.67 7.80
CA GLY A 148 -29.52 -3.91 8.42
C GLY A 148 -28.63 -5.11 8.08
N ARG A 149 -27.93 -5.62 9.09
CA ARG A 149 -27.20 -6.88 9.05
C ARG A 149 -28.19 -8.05 8.96
N GLY A 150 -28.45 -8.52 7.74
CA GLY A 150 -28.46 -9.97 7.54
C GLY A 150 -27.05 -10.45 7.87
N SER A 151 -26.90 -11.30 8.88
CA SER A 151 -25.64 -11.84 9.36
C SER A 151 -25.01 -12.75 8.29
N ILE A 152 -24.39 -12.16 7.29
CA ILE A 152 -23.37 -12.84 6.50
C ILE A 152 -22.20 -13.02 7.48
N ASN A 153 -21.89 -14.27 7.83
CA ASN A 153 -20.70 -14.62 8.61
C ASN A 153 -19.46 -14.31 7.76
N ILE A 154 -19.08 -13.04 7.71
CA ILE A 154 -17.88 -12.57 7.03
C ILE A 154 -16.68 -13.16 7.77
N THR A 155 -15.87 -13.94 7.06
CA THR A 155 -14.72 -14.62 7.66
C THR A 155 -13.49 -13.72 7.65
N PRO A 156 -12.50 -13.95 8.54
CA PRO A 156 -11.22 -13.24 8.50
C PRO A 156 -10.55 -13.34 7.12
N GLU A 157 -10.64 -14.49 6.45
CA GLU A 157 -10.03 -14.73 5.14
C GLU A 157 -10.61 -13.81 4.06
N GLU A 158 -11.92 -13.58 4.07
CA GLU A 158 -12.59 -12.66 3.12
C GLU A 158 -12.13 -11.22 3.34
N VAL A 159 -12.04 -10.78 4.60
CA VAL A 159 -11.60 -9.42 4.95
C VAL A 159 -10.12 -9.22 4.63
N ILE A 160 -9.27 -10.21 4.93
CA ILE A 160 -7.85 -10.22 4.57
C ILE A 160 -7.69 -10.11 3.06
N ALA A 161 -8.43 -10.91 2.28
CA ALA A 161 -8.37 -10.87 0.83
C ALA A 161 -8.80 -9.51 0.26
N GLY A 162 -9.89 -8.94 0.78
CA GLY A 162 -10.35 -7.59 0.38
C GLY A 162 -9.33 -6.50 0.71
N ALA A 163 -8.70 -6.56 1.88
CA ALA A 163 -7.68 -5.60 2.29
C ALA A 163 -6.39 -5.73 1.46
N LEU A 164 -6.00 -6.95 1.09
CA LEU A 164 -4.88 -7.19 0.17
C LEU A 164 -5.17 -6.62 -1.23
N ASN A 165 -6.36 -6.84 -1.76
CA ASN A 165 -6.76 -6.28 -3.05
C ASN A 165 -6.68 -4.74 -3.06
N LEU A 166 -7.16 -4.09 -1.99
CA LEU A 166 -7.03 -2.65 -1.79
C LEU A 166 -5.56 -2.21 -1.65
N SER A 167 -4.73 -2.98 -0.94
CA SER A 167 -3.30 -2.72 -0.83
C SER A 167 -2.58 -2.79 -2.19
N TYR A 168 -3.00 -3.67 -3.10
CA TYR A 168 -2.33 -3.85 -4.39
C TYR A 168 -2.54 -2.70 -5.35
N ILE A 169 -3.60 -1.93 -5.17
CA ILE A 169 -3.87 -0.67 -5.88
C ILE A 169 -3.37 0.55 -5.11
N ASN A 170 -2.56 0.37 -4.06
CA ASN A 170 -2.09 1.41 -3.15
C ASN A 170 -3.21 2.16 -2.39
N ASP A 171 -4.43 1.62 -2.30
CA ASP A 171 -5.52 2.17 -1.47
C ASP A 171 -5.37 1.70 -0.01
N TYR A 172 -4.27 2.12 0.62
CA TYR A 172 -3.98 1.72 2.00
C TYR A 172 -5.00 2.27 3.01
N LYS A 173 -5.57 3.45 2.74
CA LYS A 173 -6.64 4.02 3.58
C LYS A 173 -7.91 3.17 3.51
N GLY A 174 -8.34 2.79 2.31
CA GLY A 174 -9.47 1.88 2.13
C GLY A 174 -9.22 0.51 2.78
N ALA A 175 -8.01 -0.03 2.65
CA ALA A 175 -7.62 -1.27 3.32
C ALA A 175 -7.69 -1.15 4.86
N ILE A 176 -7.20 -0.04 5.42
CA ILE A 176 -7.27 0.26 6.86
C ILE A 176 -8.73 0.38 7.32
N ASP A 177 -9.56 1.11 6.59
CA ASP A 177 -10.97 1.28 6.91
C ASP A 177 -11.71 -0.07 6.93
N LEU A 178 -11.43 -0.94 5.96
CA LEU A 178 -11.95 -2.30 5.91
C LEU A 178 -11.48 -3.12 7.13
N LEU A 179 -10.19 -3.13 7.43
CA LEU A 179 -9.58 -3.83 8.57
C LEU A 179 -9.94 -3.21 9.94
N ASN A 180 -10.49 -2.01 10.01
CA ASN A 180 -10.93 -1.41 11.26
C ASN A 180 -12.40 -1.70 11.57
N ARG A 181 -13.20 -2.12 10.58
CA ARG A 181 -14.59 -2.57 10.80
C ARG A 181 -14.69 -3.87 11.59
N TYR A 182 -13.60 -4.64 11.65
CA TYR A 182 -13.53 -5.93 12.32
C TYR A 182 -12.37 -6.00 13.32
N ASN A 183 -12.49 -6.88 14.31
CA ASN A 183 -11.48 -7.09 15.34
C ASN A 183 -11.25 -8.59 15.56
N PHE A 184 -10.73 -9.26 14.55
CA PHE A 184 -10.40 -10.68 14.64
C PHE A 184 -9.10 -10.87 15.44
N ASN A 185 -9.09 -11.82 16.37
CA ASN A 185 -7.88 -12.26 17.08
C ASN A 185 -7.19 -13.38 16.28
N ASP A 186 -6.89 -13.11 15.02
CA ASP A 186 -6.15 -13.98 14.12
C ASP A 186 -4.78 -13.37 13.82
N ASP A 187 -3.71 -14.17 13.87
CA ASP A 187 -2.35 -13.66 13.75
C ASP A 187 -2.08 -13.10 12.34
N LYS A 188 -2.63 -13.70 11.28
CA LYS A 188 -2.47 -13.22 9.89
C LYS A 188 -3.22 -11.90 9.70
N TYR A 189 -4.40 -11.79 10.27
CA TYR A 189 -5.19 -10.55 10.26
C TYR A 189 -4.44 -9.38 10.91
N ILE A 190 -3.90 -9.60 12.12
CA ILE A 190 -3.18 -8.58 12.87
C ILE A 190 -1.88 -8.20 12.15
N LEU A 191 -1.17 -9.19 11.58
CA LEU A 191 0.05 -8.97 10.82
C LEU A 191 -0.21 -8.13 9.57
N LEU A 192 -1.21 -8.49 8.75
CA LEU A 192 -1.60 -7.69 7.59
C LEU A 192 -1.97 -6.26 8.01
N LYS A 193 -2.73 -6.11 9.09
CA LYS A 193 -3.10 -4.80 9.61
C LYS A 193 -1.87 -3.97 9.97
N ALA A 194 -0.87 -4.57 10.62
CA ALA A 194 0.39 -3.89 10.93
C ALA A 194 1.16 -3.47 9.67
N GLU A 195 1.24 -4.34 8.66
CA GLU A 195 1.90 -4.05 7.38
C GLU A 195 1.22 -2.92 6.60
N ILE A 196 -0.12 -2.92 6.52
CA ILE A 196 -0.86 -1.86 5.82
C ILE A 196 -0.67 -0.51 6.53
N TYR A 197 -0.70 -0.48 7.87
CA TYR A 197 -0.40 0.74 8.62
C TYR A 197 1.04 1.24 8.36
N TYR A 198 2.02 0.34 8.27
CA TYR A 198 3.40 0.70 7.93
C TYR A 198 3.49 1.34 6.53
N LYS A 199 2.86 0.72 5.52
CA LYS A 199 2.81 1.24 4.14
C LYS A 199 2.09 2.59 4.06
N ASN A 200 1.09 2.81 4.89
CA ASN A 200 0.38 4.08 5.04
C ASN A 200 1.15 5.13 5.88
N ARG A 201 2.36 4.81 6.36
CA ARG A 201 3.21 5.65 7.23
C ARG A 201 2.61 5.98 8.60
N ASP A 202 1.64 5.20 9.06
CA ASP A 202 1.16 5.26 10.45
C ASP A 202 1.97 4.25 11.28
N TYR A 203 3.20 4.62 11.59
CA TYR A 203 4.14 3.75 12.30
C TYR A 203 3.67 3.40 13.70
N LEU A 204 2.96 4.31 14.38
CA LEU A 204 2.45 4.07 15.72
C LEU A 204 1.40 2.95 15.71
N LYS A 205 0.41 3.03 14.79
CA LYS A 205 -0.59 1.96 14.67
C LYS A 205 -0.01 0.66 14.16
N SER A 206 0.99 0.72 13.28
CA SER A 206 1.72 -0.48 12.86
C SER A 206 2.38 -1.17 14.07
N TYR A 207 3.12 -0.39 14.87
CA TYR A 207 3.80 -0.85 16.08
C TYR A 207 2.85 -1.43 17.12
N GLU A 208 1.73 -0.76 17.42
CA GLU A 208 0.69 -1.27 18.33
C GLU A 208 0.16 -2.65 17.90
N ASN A 209 0.04 -2.92 16.60
CA ASN A 209 -0.42 -4.21 16.10
C ASN A 209 0.68 -5.28 16.17
N TYR A 210 1.93 -4.96 15.84
CA TYR A 210 3.04 -5.90 16.03
C TYR A 210 3.26 -6.28 17.51
N LEU A 211 3.07 -5.33 18.44
CA LEU A 211 3.17 -5.63 19.87
C LEU A 211 2.17 -6.68 20.34
N LYS A 212 0.95 -6.73 19.76
CA LYS A 212 -0.04 -7.78 20.06
C LYS A 212 0.43 -9.18 19.66
N LEU A 213 1.34 -9.27 18.69
CA LEU A 213 1.91 -10.51 18.18
C LEU A 213 3.22 -10.88 18.87
N LYS A 214 3.81 -9.99 19.68
CA LYS A 214 5.16 -10.17 20.26
C LYS A 214 5.30 -11.46 21.07
N SER A 215 4.28 -11.93 21.78
CA SER A 215 4.36 -13.18 22.54
C SER A 215 4.23 -14.45 21.68
N ARG A 216 3.63 -14.37 20.49
CA ARG A 216 3.28 -15.52 19.65
C ARG A 216 4.20 -15.67 18.44
N CYS A 217 4.59 -14.56 17.83
CA CYS A 217 5.26 -14.51 16.54
C CYS A 217 6.58 -13.73 16.58
N PHE A 218 7.21 -13.58 17.74
CA PHE A 218 8.38 -12.70 17.92
C PHE A 218 9.46 -12.88 16.84
N LYS A 219 9.87 -14.12 16.59
CA LYS A 219 10.93 -14.44 15.63
C LYS A 219 10.61 -13.99 14.20
N SER A 220 9.34 -13.99 13.80
CA SER A 220 8.94 -13.58 12.46
C SER A 220 8.76 -12.07 12.32
N ILE A 221 8.64 -11.32 13.43
CA ILE A 221 8.36 -9.88 13.42
C ILE A 221 9.50 -9.03 14.00
N ILE A 222 10.58 -9.64 14.50
CA ILE A 222 11.66 -8.93 15.20
C ILE A 222 12.28 -7.81 14.36
N PHE A 223 12.47 -8.04 13.07
CA PHE A 223 13.01 -7.02 12.17
C PHE A 223 12.02 -5.88 11.92
N ASP A 224 10.71 -6.16 11.90
CA ASP A 224 9.68 -5.13 11.77
C ASP A 224 9.63 -4.27 13.03
N LEU A 225 9.73 -4.89 14.22
CA LEU A 225 9.83 -4.19 15.50
C LEU A 225 11.09 -3.32 15.59
N ILE A 226 12.23 -3.78 15.07
CA ILE A 226 13.46 -2.97 14.97
C ILE A 226 13.23 -1.77 14.06
N LYS A 227 12.74 -1.98 12.84
CA LYS A 227 12.47 -0.90 11.88
C LYS A 227 11.52 0.13 12.47
N LEU A 228 10.43 -0.31 13.08
CA LEU A 228 9.46 0.57 13.73
C LEU A 228 10.05 1.29 14.95
N GLY A 229 10.88 0.60 15.74
CA GLY A 229 11.61 1.22 16.85
C GLY A 229 12.53 2.35 16.37
N ILE A 230 13.15 2.20 15.20
CA ILE A 230 13.97 3.25 14.57
C ILE A 230 13.08 4.41 14.08
N GLU A 231 12.02 4.12 13.31
CA GLU A 231 11.10 5.14 12.78
C GLU A 231 10.38 5.94 13.88
N LEU A 232 10.02 5.29 14.98
CA LEU A 232 9.36 5.89 16.14
C LEU A 232 10.32 6.40 17.21
N ASP A 233 11.63 6.27 16.98
CA ASP A 233 12.66 6.74 17.90
C ASP A 233 12.66 6.06 19.29
N ILE A 234 12.18 4.81 19.37
CA ILE A 234 12.01 4.02 20.60
C ILE A 234 13.27 3.21 20.90
N LYS A 235 14.13 3.79 21.74
CA LYS A 235 15.44 3.23 22.06
C LYS A 235 15.38 1.81 22.63
N GLU A 236 14.48 1.57 23.56
CA GLU A 236 14.36 0.32 24.30
C GLU A 236 13.96 -0.85 23.38
N GLU A 237 13.13 -0.59 22.37
CA GLU A 237 12.70 -1.60 21.41
C GLU A 237 13.86 -2.01 20.50
N VAL A 238 14.62 -1.04 19.96
CA VAL A 238 15.77 -1.32 19.11
C VAL A 238 16.88 -2.03 19.90
N LEU A 239 17.23 -1.51 21.08
CA LEU A 239 18.28 -2.08 21.92
C LEU A 239 17.92 -3.49 22.41
N GLY A 240 16.70 -3.70 22.88
CA GLY A 240 16.23 -5.01 23.35
C GLY A 240 16.24 -6.06 22.24
N ASN A 241 15.72 -5.71 21.06
CA ASN A 241 15.69 -6.63 19.93
C ASN A 241 17.10 -6.87 19.36
N ALA A 242 17.96 -5.85 19.31
CA ALA A 242 19.36 -6.02 18.89
C ALA A 242 20.12 -6.97 19.82
N ARG A 243 19.94 -6.85 21.15
CA ARG A 243 20.53 -7.81 22.11
C ARG A 243 20.05 -9.23 21.86
N TYR A 244 18.75 -9.41 21.62
CA TYR A 244 18.21 -10.72 21.29
C TYR A 244 18.85 -11.32 20.02
N LEU A 245 19.09 -10.50 18.98
CA LEU A 245 19.78 -10.95 17.76
C LEU A 245 21.19 -11.46 18.08
N VAL A 246 21.95 -10.75 18.92
CA VAL A 246 23.29 -11.14 19.35
C VAL A 246 23.26 -12.43 20.17
N GLU A 247 22.44 -12.47 21.22
CA GLU A 247 22.36 -13.59 22.17
C GLU A 247 21.95 -14.90 21.49
N ASN A 248 21.13 -14.82 20.44
CA ASN A 248 20.61 -15.98 19.73
C ASN A 248 21.32 -16.24 18.39
N ASN A 249 22.41 -15.52 18.08
CA ASN A 249 23.15 -15.62 16.82
C ASN A 249 22.25 -15.58 15.58
N ILE A 250 21.26 -14.68 15.58
CA ILE A 250 20.34 -14.52 14.45
C ILE A 250 21.05 -13.74 13.36
N ASP A 251 21.02 -14.26 12.14
CA ASP A 251 21.60 -13.61 10.97
C ASP A 251 20.62 -12.59 10.37
N PHE A 252 21.14 -11.49 9.84
CA PHE A 252 20.35 -10.42 9.25
C PHE A 252 21.11 -9.75 8.11
N SER A 253 20.39 -8.98 7.30
CA SER A 253 20.98 -8.28 6.16
C SER A 253 21.84 -7.10 6.60
N GLU A 254 22.74 -6.69 5.71
CA GLU A 254 23.57 -5.50 5.90
C GLU A 254 22.79 -4.22 6.20
N ASN A 255 21.62 -4.03 5.57
CA ASN A 255 20.79 -2.84 5.80
C ASN A 255 20.29 -2.79 7.25
N ILE A 256 19.81 -3.93 7.76
CA ILE A 256 19.34 -4.03 9.15
C ILE A 256 20.50 -3.78 10.12
N TYR A 257 21.68 -4.33 9.83
CA TYR A 257 22.89 -4.09 10.61
C TYR A 257 23.20 -2.59 10.74
N LEU A 258 23.22 -1.88 9.61
CA LEU A 258 23.56 -0.46 9.58
C LEU A 258 22.53 0.43 10.26
N ASP A 259 21.25 0.14 10.06
CA ASP A 259 20.18 0.93 10.65
C ASP A 259 20.21 0.81 12.17
N ILE A 260 20.44 -0.40 12.70
CA ILE A 260 20.66 -0.62 14.14
C ILE A 260 21.92 0.12 14.60
N PHE A 261 23.04 -0.02 13.90
CA PHE A 261 24.31 0.57 14.31
C PHE A 261 24.22 2.11 14.37
N GLU A 262 23.73 2.74 13.30
CA GLU A 262 23.54 4.18 13.24
C GLU A 262 22.61 4.66 14.35
N PHE A 263 21.48 3.98 14.56
CA PHE A 263 20.53 4.33 15.60
C PHE A 263 21.16 4.28 16.99
N LEU A 264 21.92 3.22 17.31
CA LEU A 264 22.60 3.08 18.60
C LEU A 264 23.63 4.20 18.82
N VAL A 265 24.39 4.59 17.80
CA VAL A 265 25.33 5.71 17.88
C VAL A 265 24.60 7.03 18.13
N ILE A 266 23.50 7.29 17.43
CA ILE A 266 22.69 8.50 17.62
C ILE A 266 22.09 8.55 19.04
N LYS A 267 21.70 7.39 19.58
CA LYS A 267 21.14 7.26 20.94
C LYS A 267 22.16 7.22 22.05
N GLY A 268 23.45 7.29 21.73
CA GLY A 268 24.52 7.31 22.71
C GLY A 268 24.80 5.96 23.37
N GLU A 269 24.29 4.87 22.80
CA GLU A 269 24.54 3.49 23.25
C GLU A 269 25.91 2.99 22.72
N TYR A 270 26.96 3.80 22.90
CA TYR A 270 28.24 3.67 22.19
C TYR A 270 28.98 2.37 22.49
N GLU A 271 28.95 1.89 23.73
CA GLU A 271 29.61 0.63 24.12
C GLU A 271 28.96 -0.56 23.42
N PHE A 272 27.63 -0.63 23.44
CA PHE A 272 26.91 -1.68 22.73
C PHE A 272 27.09 -1.55 21.21
N ALA A 273 27.04 -0.34 20.66
CA ALA A 273 27.27 -0.08 19.24
C ALA A 273 28.65 -0.58 18.77
N LEU A 274 29.72 -0.31 19.53
CA LEU A 274 31.07 -0.80 19.19
C LEU A 274 31.18 -2.33 19.25
N ASN A 275 30.61 -2.95 20.28
CA ASN A 275 30.61 -4.41 20.40
C ASN A 275 29.82 -5.06 19.26
N PHE A 276 28.63 -4.53 18.97
CA PHE A 276 27.79 -4.94 17.85
C PHE A 276 28.53 -4.77 16.51
N SER A 277 29.18 -3.63 16.32
CA SER A 277 30.00 -3.36 15.14
C SER A 277 31.13 -4.37 14.97
N SER A 278 31.86 -4.65 16.05
CA SER A 278 33.02 -5.56 16.02
C SER A 278 32.61 -6.99 15.69
N LEU A 279 31.40 -7.39 16.10
CA LEU A 279 30.85 -8.72 15.84
C LEU A 279 30.36 -8.89 14.39
N TYR A 280 29.65 -7.89 13.84
CA TYR A 280 28.96 -8.04 12.56
C TYR A 280 29.68 -7.40 11.37
N PHE A 281 30.40 -6.30 11.56
CA PHE A 281 31.11 -5.64 10.46
C PHE A 281 32.07 -6.56 9.68
N PRO A 282 32.78 -7.52 10.30
CA PRO A 282 33.63 -8.46 9.55
C PRO A 282 32.89 -9.24 8.46
N LYS A 283 31.58 -9.48 8.60
CA LYS A 283 30.75 -10.13 7.57
C LYS A 283 30.50 -9.25 6.35
N TYR A 284 30.64 -7.94 6.50
CA TYR A 284 30.22 -6.94 5.52
C TYR A 284 31.36 -6.03 5.05
N VAL A 285 32.61 -6.44 5.22
CA VAL A 285 33.80 -5.63 4.85
C VAL A 285 33.84 -5.27 3.36
N ASN A 286 33.22 -6.10 2.51
CA ASN A 286 33.15 -5.89 1.06
C ASN A 286 31.83 -5.25 0.60
N SER A 287 31.06 -4.68 1.52
CA SER A 287 29.76 -4.09 1.17
C SER A 287 29.89 -2.74 0.47
N SER A 288 28.77 -2.31 -0.12
CA SER A 288 28.63 -1.01 -0.75
C SER A 288 28.52 0.17 0.24
N PHE A 289 28.39 -0.09 1.54
CA PHE A 289 27.97 0.90 2.55
C PHE A 289 29.11 1.43 3.43
N LEU A 290 30.35 1.08 3.09
CA LEU A 290 31.54 1.46 3.88
C LEU A 290 31.64 2.97 4.14
N ASP A 291 31.06 3.79 3.26
CA ASP A 291 30.89 5.22 3.44
C ASP A 291 30.01 5.58 4.65
N LYS A 292 28.77 5.06 4.71
CA LYS A 292 27.83 5.22 5.83
C LYS A 292 28.47 4.74 7.12
N TYR A 293 29.03 3.53 7.09
CA TYR A 293 29.68 2.94 8.25
C TYR A 293 30.84 3.80 8.78
N SER A 294 31.75 4.23 7.89
CA SER A 294 32.87 5.08 8.26
C SER A 294 32.38 6.42 8.82
N TYR A 295 31.37 7.03 8.21
CA TYR A 295 30.78 8.26 8.73
C TYR A 295 30.22 8.08 10.15
N VAL A 296 29.46 7.01 10.40
CA VAL A 296 28.88 6.71 11.73
C VAL A 296 29.98 6.46 12.77
N LEU A 297 31.05 5.74 12.44
CA LEU A 297 32.21 5.59 13.33
C LEU A 297 32.88 6.93 13.62
N GLY A 298 33.01 7.80 12.62
CA GLY A 298 33.52 9.16 12.81
C GLY A 298 32.72 9.92 13.88
N LYS A 299 31.38 9.87 13.79
CA LYS A 299 30.48 10.48 14.79
C LYS A 299 30.62 9.84 16.17
N LEU A 300 30.77 8.52 16.24
CA LEU A 300 30.96 7.81 17.50
C LEU A 300 32.22 8.30 18.21
N TYR A 301 33.35 8.33 17.53
CA TYR A 301 34.62 8.76 18.12
C TYR A 301 34.69 10.26 18.40
N GLU A 302 33.89 11.06 17.72
CA GLU A 302 33.74 12.49 17.97
C GLU A 302 32.85 12.81 19.19
N SER A 303 32.03 11.84 19.64
CA SER A 303 31.09 12.02 20.76
C SER A 303 31.78 12.26 22.10
N GLU A 304 31.05 12.80 23.09
CA GLU A 304 31.51 12.95 24.49
C GLU A 304 31.51 11.62 25.28
N SER A 305 31.60 10.48 24.60
CA SER A 305 31.61 9.17 25.25
C SER A 305 32.98 8.82 25.85
N LYS A 306 33.03 7.73 26.65
CA LYS A 306 34.30 7.13 27.10
C LYS A 306 35.20 6.66 25.95
N HIS A 307 34.65 6.54 24.74
CA HIS A 307 35.36 6.13 23.54
C HIS A 307 35.82 7.31 22.69
N LYS A 308 35.63 8.56 23.14
CA LYS A 308 36.05 9.77 22.45
C LYS A 308 37.52 9.69 22.02
N ASP A 309 37.75 9.86 20.73
CA ASP A 309 39.07 9.81 20.10
C ASP A 309 39.05 10.62 18.79
N PHE A 310 39.42 11.89 18.88
CA PHE A 310 39.36 12.80 17.73
C PHE A 310 40.28 12.39 16.58
N LEU A 311 41.38 11.68 16.85
CA LEU A 311 42.27 11.19 15.79
C LEU A 311 41.60 10.05 15.02
N LYS A 312 40.89 9.15 15.71
CA LYS A 312 40.05 8.14 15.05
C LYS A 312 38.91 8.78 14.28
N ALA A 313 38.22 9.76 14.87
CA ALA A 313 37.15 10.47 14.17
C ALA A 313 37.64 11.10 12.85
N LEU A 314 38.78 11.82 12.89
CA LEU A 314 39.45 12.37 11.71
C LEU A 314 39.79 11.30 10.68
N HIS A 315 40.33 10.15 11.11
CA HIS A 315 40.65 9.03 10.24
C HIS A 315 39.41 8.54 9.48
N TYR A 316 38.31 8.26 10.19
CA TYR A 316 37.10 7.73 9.57
C TYR A 316 36.41 8.73 8.65
N TYR A 317 36.34 10.02 9.03
CA TYR A 317 35.83 11.04 8.10
C TYR A 317 36.70 11.16 6.84
N LYS A 318 38.02 11.05 6.97
CA LYS A 318 38.94 11.06 5.83
C LYS A 318 38.73 9.86 4.90
N LEU A 319 38.40 8.67 5.44
CA LEU A 319 38.05 7.51 4.62
C LEU A 319 36.84 7.78 3.73
N VAL A 320 35.81 8.44 4.26
CA VAL A 320 34.63 8.84 3.47
C VAL A 320 35.04 9.78 2.33
N ILE A 321 35.79 10.85 2.66
CA ILE A 321 36.19 11.89 1.71
C ILE A 321 37.07 11.34 0.58
N ASN A 322 38.02 10.47 0.91
CA ASN A 322 39.00 9.99 -0.05
C ASN A 322 38.44 8.93 -0.99
N ASN A 323 37.58 8.05 -0.48
CA ASN A 323 37.16 6.86 -1.21
C ASN A 323 35.74 6.96 -1.80
N TYR A 324 34.90 7.87 -1.29
CA TYR A 324 33.48 7.95 -1.65
C TYR A 324 33.03 9.39 -1.98
N PRO A 325 33.57 10.00 -3.05
CA PRO A 325 33.28 11.39 -3.42
C PRO A 325 31.83 11.66 -3.85
N PHE A 326 31.06 10.61 -4.16
CA PHE A 326 29.65 10.69 -4.57
C PHE A 326 28.68 10.20 -3.49
N SER A 327 29.17 9.90 -2.28
CA SER A 327 28.34 9.47 -1.16
C SER A 327 27.50 10.61 -0.60
N ASP A 328 26.27 10.31 -0.15
CA ASP A 328 25.43 11.24 0.63
C ASP A 328 26.10 11.71 1.93
N TYR A 329 27.10 10.96 2.42
CA TYR A 329 27.87 11.26 3.62
C TYR A 329 29.10 12.14 3.36
N TYR A 330 29.49 12.35 2.09
CA TYR A 330 30.72 13.06 1.72
C TYR A 330 30.80 14.46 2.32
N GLU A 331 29.81 15.32 2.02
CA GLU A 331 29.83 16.71 2.49
C GLU A 331 29.75 16.80 4.02
N ARG A 332 28.95 15.91 4.64
CA ARG A 332 28.84 15.85 6.10
C ARG A 332 30.18 15.46 6.73
N ALA A 333 30.86 14.44 6.20
CA ALA A 333 32.18 14.02 6.65
C ALA A 333 33.22 15.12 6.45
N LYS A 334 33.22 15.80 5.31
CA LYS A 334 34.13 16.90 4.97
C LYS A 334 34.01 18.07 5.95
N ILE A 335 32.78 18.48 6.28
CA ILE A 335 32.54 19.56 7.25
C ILE A 335 33.10 19.17 8.62
N ARG A 336 32.81 17.96 9.12
CA ARG A 336 33.32 17.50 10.43
C ARG A 336 34.85 17.35 10.42
N TYR A 337 35.42 16.79 9.36
CA TYR A 337 36.87 16.65 9.19
C TYR A 337 37.58 18.00 9.25
N LEU A 338 37.11 19.00 8.49
CA LEU A 338 37.70 20.34 8.48
C LEU A 338 37.54 21.05 9.82
N PHE A 339 36.42 20.83 10.53
CA PHE A 339 36.20 21.35 11.87
C PHE A 339 37.23 20.78 12.85
N LEU A 340 37.34 19.45 12.95
CA LEU A 340 38.25 18.79 13.88
C LEU A 340 39.72 19.13 13.60
N LYS A 341 40.11 19.21 12.33
CA LYS A 341 41.49 19.52 11.90
C LYS A 341 41.97 20.92 12.31
N ARG A 342 41.07 21.83 12.71
CA ARG A 342 41.45 23.16 13.22
C ARG A 342 41.94 23.09 14.66
N PHE A 343 41.60 22.04 15.39
CA PHE A 343 41.86 21.92 16.82
C PHE A 343 42.84 20.80 17.15
N PHE A 344 42.95 19.79 16.28
CA PHE A 344 43.81 18.61 16.41
C PHE A 344 44.53 18.37 15.08
#